data_AF-A0A836HBR0-F1
#
_entry.id   AF-A0A836HBR0-F1
#
_cell.length_a   1.000
_cell.length_b   1.000
_cell.length_c   1.000
_cell.angle_alpha   90.00
_cell.angle_beta   90.00
_cell.angle_gamma   90.00
#
_symmetry.space_group_name_H-M   'P 1'
#
loop_
_entity.id
_entity.type
_entity.pdbx_description
1 polymer ?
#
loop_
_entity_poly.entity_id
_entity_poly.type
_entity_poly.pdbx_seq_one_letter_code
_entity_poly.pdbx_strand_id
1 'polypeptide(L)'
;MSTLTVAEIAPSAVATEREKLREVTQHVQDLEIQLDALQSELKTARARRDQLRWSVQWRELMAAVNADENVYAVVERLMDAFAAFRESLVEPENYQREQRDELLQGQYIVPYSDTDDYADFSGVEAAVEELLTGVKENLEANTAVLPLSFRSSNRGSPSGSLVFTGNPQNSTGQSPDKERSAVRRQALLKLLVITVLVGQIGQHCGFESIPDPSDIPQSEAEDIRDGVASVWHWLFHEHPGVLTASESAEWKDIVSTFLGESYAVGV
;
A
#
# COMPACT_ATOMS: atom_id res chain seq x y z
N MET A 1 59.57 -28.84 -22.40
CA MET A 1 58.95 -30.03 -23.03
C MET A 1 59.65 -31.24 -22.44
N SER A 2 59.12 -31.83 -21.37
CA SER A 2 59.70 -33.04 -20.80
C SER A 2 59.61 -34.17 -21.82
N THR A 3 60.73 -34.81 -22.13
CA THR A 3 60.80 -35.92 -23.06
C THR A 3 60.14 -37.15 -22.44
N LEU A 4 58.95 -37.53 -22.94
CA LEU A 4 58.24 -38.74 -22.53
C LEU A 4 59.13 -39.97 -22.71
N THR A 5 59.31 -40.73 -21.64
CA THR A 5 60.13 -41.95 -21.62
C THR A 5 59.33 -43.14 -22.15
N VAL A 6 60.01 -44.13 -22.73
CA VAL A 6 59.38 -45.35 -23.29
C VAL A 6 58.50 -46.08 -22.27
N ALA A 7 58.82 -45.96 -20.97
CA ALA A 7 58.02 -46.52 -19.87
C ALA A 7 56.68 -45.77 -19.65
N GLU A 8 56.63 -44.46 -19.90
CA GLU A 8 55.41 -43.64 -19.76
C GLU A 8 54.44 -43.82 -20.93
N ILE A 9 54.94 -44.30 -22.09
CA ILE A 9 54.13 -44.61 -23.28
C ILE A 9 53.72 -46.09 -23.30
N ALA A 10 54.15 -46.88 -22.31
CA ALA A 10 53.79 -48.29 -22.22
C ALA A 10 52.25 -48.45 -22.10
N PRO A 11 51.65 -49.48 -22.71
CA PRO A 11 50.20 -49.69 -22.67
C PRO A 11 49.61 -49.73 -21.24
N SER A 12 50.38 -50.22 -20.26
CA SER A 12 50.02 -50.24 -18.84
C SER A 12 49.98 -48.85 -18.21
N ALA A 13 50.95 -48.00 -18.51
CA ALA A 13 50.99 -46.61 -18.02
C ALA A 13 49.80 -45.81 -18.59
N VAL A 14 49.52 -45.95 -19.89
CA VAL A 14 48.36 -45.34 -20.55
C VAL A 14 47.03 -45.85 -19.97
N ALA A 15 46.92 -47.14 -19.65
CA ALA A 15 45.73 -47.69 -19.01
C ALA A 15 45.50 -47.11 -17.61
N THR A 16 46.58 -46.94 -16.83
CA THR A 16 46.52 -46.37 -15.48
C THR A 16 46.08 -44.91 -15.50
N GLU A 17 46.63 -44.10 -16.42
CA GLU A 17 46.21 -42.70 -16.58
C GLU A 17 44.78 -42.56 -17.12
N ARG A 18 44.32 -43.48 -17.97
CA ARG A 18 42.91 -43.52 -18.39
C ARG A 18 41.97 -43.81 -17.23
N GLU A 19 42.37 -44.66 -16.30
CA GLU A 19 41.55 -44.94 -15.12
C GLU A 19 41.47 -43.73 -14.20
N LYS A 20 42.60 -43.09 -13.91
CA LYS A 20 42.62 -41.81 -13.17
C LYS A 20 41.76 -40.74 -13.85
N LEU A 21 41.83 -40.64 -15.18
CA LEU A 21 41.01 -39.70 -15.93
C LEU A 21 39.52 -39.99 -15.74
N ARG A 22 39.10 -41.27 -15.75
CA ARG A 22 37.71 -41.65 -15.47
C ARG A 22 37.30 -41.28 -14.06
N GLU A 23 38.13 -41.60 -13.06
CA GLU A 23 37.87 -41.26 -11.66
C GLU A 23 37.70 -39.74 -11.47
N VAL A 24 38.61 -38.94 -12.02
CA VAL A 24 38.53 -37.48 -11.95
C VAL A 24 37.34 -36.94 -12.73
N THR A 25 37.01 -37.51 -13.90
CA THR A 25 35.84 -37.11 -14.68
C THR A 25 34.55 -37.38 -13.90
N GLN A 26 34.45 -38.54 -13.25
CA GLN A 26 33.31 -38.87 -12.41
C GLN A 26 33.21 -37.91 -11.23
N HIS A 27 34.33 -37.61 -10.56
CA HIS A 27 34.34 -36.67 -9.46
C HIS A 27 33.90 -35.25 -9.89
N VAL A 28 34.32 -34.79 -11.07
CA VAL A 28 33.87 -33.51 -11.63
C VAL A 28 32.36 -33.52 -11.88
N GLN A 29 31.82 -34.59 -12.49
CA GLN A 29 30.37 -34.72 -12.71
C GLN A 29 29.58 -34.71 -11.39
N ASP A 30 30.07 -35.41 -10.36
CA ASP A 30 29.44 -35.43 -9.04
C ASP A 30 29.44 -34.02 -8.41
N LEU A 31 30.53 -33.26 -8.57
CA LEU A 31 30.61 -31.88 -8.11
C LEU A 31 29.69 -30.94 -8.89
N GLU A 32 29.54 -31.12 -10.20
CA GLU A 32 28.60 -30.35 -11.02
C GLU A 32 27.15 -30.58 -10.56
N ILE A 33 26.76 -31.83 -10.30
CA ILE A 33 25.44 -32.16 -9.76
C ILE A 33 25.21 -31.50 -8.39
N GLN A 34 26.23 -31.53 -7.51
CA GLN A 34 26.13 -30.88 -6.20
C GLN A 34 26.01 -29.36 -6.33
N LEU A 35 26.73 -28.75 -7.27
CA LEU A 35 26.67 -27.31 -7.52
C LEU A 35 25.27 -26.90 -8.02
N ASP A 36 24.69 -27.65 -8.94
CA ASP A 36 23.33 -27.42 -9.43
C ASP A 36 22.28 -27.56 -8.30
N ALA A 37 22.44 -28.59 -7.45
CA ALA A 37 21.58 -28.78 -6.28
C ALA A 37 21.67 -27.59 -5.31
N LEU A 38 22.88 -27.13 -4.99
CA LEU A 38 23.10 -25.98 -4.11
C LEU A 38 22.57 -24.67 -4.71
N GLN A 39 22.69 -24.47 -6.04
CA GLN A 39 22.11 -23.31 -6.70
C GLN A 39 20.59 -23.29 -6.62
N SER A 40 19.95 -24.45 -6.79
CA SER A 40 18.50 -24.61 -6.64
C SER A 40 18.05 -24.35 -5.19
N GLU A 41 18.78 -24.88 -4.21
CA GLU A 41 18.52 -24.65 -2.79
C GLU A 41 18.65 -23.16 -2.45
N LEU A 42 19.72 -22.51 -2.92
CA LEU A 42 19.96 -21.09 -2.71
C LEU A 42 18.88 -20.21 -3.35
N LYS A 43 18.38 -20.57 -4.54
CA LYS A 43 17.23 -19.90 -5.18
C LYS A 43 15.97 -20.04 -4.33
N THR A 44 15.70 -21.24 -3.83
CA THR A 44 14.55 -21.51 -2.95
C THR A 44 14.65 -20.74 -1.63
N ALA A 45 15.84 -20.74 -1.01
CA ALA A 45 16.10 -20.03 0.23
C ALA A 45 15.96 -18.50 0.06
N ARG A 46 16.41 -17.94 -1.08
CA ARG A 46 16.22 -16.52 -1.41
C ARG A 46 14.74 -16.18 -1.57
N ALA A 47 13.99 -16.97 -2.33
CA ALA A 47 12.55 -16.79 -2.49
C ALA A 47 11.83 -16.83 -1.13
N ARG A 48 12.18 -17.79 -0.26
CA ARG A 48 11.62 -17.89 1.09
C ARG A 48 11.99 -16.69 1.96
N ARG A 49 13.23 -16.21 1.90
CA ARG A 49 13.67 -15.02 2.63
C ARG A 49 12.87 -13.80 2.20
N ASP A 50 12.68 -13.61 0.90
CA ASP A 50 11.96 -12.46 0.35
C ASP A 50 10.48 -12.52 0.74
N GLN A 51 9.86 -13.71 0.65
CA GLN A 51 8.51 -13.94 1.16
C GLN A 51 8.37 -13.60 2.65
N LEU A 52 9.31 -14.05 3.49
CA LEU A 52 9.29 -13.75 4.93
C LEU A 52 9.48 -12.25 5.19
N ARG A 53 10.39 -11.60 4.45
CA ARG A 53 10.62 -10.16 4.56
C ARG A 53 9.34 -9.37 4.27
N TRP A 54 8.66 -9.67 3.16
CA TRP A 54 7.39 -9.03 2.82
C TRP A 54 6.31 -9.33 3.86
N SER A 55 6.25 -10.57 4.34
CA SER A 55 5.29 -10.97 5.38
C SER A 55 5.51 -10.21 6.70
N VAL A 56 6.77 -9.94 7.09
CA VAL A 56 7.09 -9.12 8.27
C VAL A 56 6.70 -7.67 8.02
N GLN A 57 7.11 -7.08 6.89
CA GLN A 57 6.82 -5.69 6.54
C GLN A 57 5.31 -5.41 6.53
N TRP A 58 4.50 -6.32 5.95
CA TRP A 58 3.04 -6.18 5.97
C TRP A 58 2.47 -6.18 7.39
N ARG A 59 2.93 -7.10 8.26
CA ARG A 59 2.45 -7.15 9.65
C ARG A 59 2.87 -5.91 10.43
N GLU A 60 4.05 -5.37 10.18
CA GLU A 60 4.50 -4.11 10.79
C GLU A 60 3.63 -2.93 10.34
N LEU A 61 3.27 -2.86 9.07
CA LEU A 61 2.33 -1.84 8.55
C LEU A 61 0.96 -1.96 9.20
N MET A 62 0.38 -3.16 9.25
CA MET A 62 -0.93 -3.38 9.89
C MET A 62 -0.88 -3.13 11.41
N ALA A 63 0.24 -3.45 12.08
CA ALA A 63 0.44 -3.11 13.48
C ALA A 63 0.51 -1.59 13.69
N ALA A 64 1.14 -0.85 12.77
CA ALA A 64 1.17 0.62 12.80
C ALA A 64 -0.23 1.22 12.57
N VAL A 65 -1.01 0.67 11.64
CA VAL A 65 -2.42 1.05 11.42
C VAL A 65 -3.24 0.85 12.69
N ASN A 66 -3.13 -0.32 13.34
CA ASN A 66 -3.89 -0.63 14.55
C ASN A 66 -3.45 0.17 15.78
N ALA A 67 -2.19 0.63 15.81
CA ALA A 67 -1.67 1.43 16.92
C ALA A 67 -2.04 2.91 16.84
N ASP A 68 -2.43 3.40 15.65
CA ASP A 68 -2.74 4.80 15.40
C ASP A 68 -4.25 5.00 15.24
N GLU A 69 -4.88 5.52 16.29
CA GLU A 69 -6.34 5.76 16.35
C GLU A 69 -6.84 6.62 15.17
N ASN A 70 -6.05 7.60 14.71
CA ASN A 70 -6.45 8.45 13.59
C ASN A 70 -6.44 7.70 12.26
N VAL A 71 -5.56 6.71 12.11
CA VAL A 71 -5.54 5.83 10.93
C VAL A 71 -6.66 4.82 11.03
N TYR A 72 -6.89 4.23 12.20
CA TYR A 72 -7.95 3.27 12.42
C TYR A 72 -9.35 3.87 12.24
N ALA A 73 -9.55 5.15 12.59
CA ALA A 73 -10.82 5.86 12.34
C ALA A 73 -11.22 5.88 10.85
N VAL A 74 -10.26 5.78 9.92
CA VAL A 74 -10.53 5.63 8.48
C VAL A 74 -11.19 4.29 8.17
N VAL A 75 -10.75 3.22 8.85
CA VAL A 75 -11.36 1.89 8.73
C VAL A 75 -12.82 1.95 9.19
N GLU A 76 -13.06 2.51 10.39
CA GLU A 76 -14.41 2.61 10.95
C GLU A 76 -15.32 3.41 10.01
N ARG A 77 -14.88 4.60 9.57
CA ARG A 77 -15.66 5.47 8.69
C ARG A 77 -16.07 4.82 7.37
N LEU A 78 -15.16 4.06 6.75
CA LEU A 78 -15.45 3.33 5.51
C LEU A 78 -16.34 2.11 5.75
N MET A 79 -16.09 1.36 6.83
CA MET A 79 -16.93 0.20 7.18
C MET A 79 -18.36 0.62 7.50
N ASP A 80 -18.55 1.77 8.15
CA ASP A 80 -19.86 2.38 8.38
C ASP A 80 -20.55 2.78 7.07
N ALA A 81 -19.81 3.39 6.13
CA ALA A 81 -20.35 3.72 4.81
C ALA A 81 -20.76 2.46 4.02
N PHE A 82 -19.94 1.41 4.04
CA PHE A 82 -20.27 0.12 3.43
C PHE A 82 -21.47 -0.54 4.12
N ALA A 83 -21.61 -0.36 5.44
CA ALA A 83 -22.77 -0.85 6.18
C ALA A 83 -24.05 -0.13 5.78
N ALA A 84 -24.01 1.20 5.69
CA ALA A 84 -25.13 2.00 5.22
C ALA A 84 -25.57 1.61 3.80
N PHE A 85 -24.62 1.34 2.89
CA PHE A 85 -24.95 0.80 1.56
C PHE A 85 -25.62 -0.58 1.66
N ARG A 86 -25.12 -1.50 2.50
CA ARG A 86 -25.77 -2.81 2.65
C ARG A 86 -27.18 -2.69 3.23
N GLU A 87 -27.40 -1.71 4.12
CA GLU A 87 -28.73 -1.42 4.66
C GLU A 87 -29.67 -0.87 3.59
N SER A 88 -29.16 -0.11 2.61
CA SER A 88 -29.95 0.39 1.47
C SER A 88 -30.39 -0.71 0.50
N LEU A 89 -29.82 -1.92 0.57
CA LEU A 89 -30.28 -3.08 -0.18
C LEU A 89 -31.51 -3.76 0.44
N VAL A 90 -31.90 -3.38 1.66
CA VAL A 90 -32.98 -4.03 2.40
C VAL A 90 -34.18 -3.10 2.51
N GLU A 91 -35.35 -3.57 2.09
CA GLU A 91 -36.60 -2.84 2.25
C GLU A 91 -36.85 -2.51 3.74
N PRO A 92 -37.08 -1.23 4.11
CA PRO A 92 -37.39 -0.84 5.48
C PRO A 92 -38.67 -1.53 6.01
N GLU A 93 -38.68 -1.91 7.30
CA GLU A 93 -39.75 -2.73 7.92
C GLU A 93 -41.18 -2.17 7.78
N ASN A 94 -41.33 -0.87 7.48
CA ASN A 94 -42.62 -0.21 7.31
C ASN A 94 -42.86 0.39 5.92
N TYR A 95 -41.98 0.18 4.94
CA TYR A 95 -42.07 0.81 3.62
C TYR A 95 -43.44 0.62 2.96
N GLN A 96 -43.94 -0.61 2.89
CA GLN A 96 -45.27 -0.90 2.34
C GLN A 96 -46.43 -0.31 3.15
N ARG A 97 -46.29 -0.12 4.46
CA ARG A 97 -47.33 0.49 5.29
C ARG A 97 -47.35 2.00 5.08
N GLU A 98 -46.19 2.63 5.12
CA GLU A 98 -46.00 4.07 4.90
C GLU A 98 -46.47 4.46 3.49
N GLN A 99 -46.06 3.72 2.46
CA GLN A 99 -46.58 3.93 1.10
C GLN A 99 -48.10 3.79 1.04
N ARG A 100 -48.70 2.77 1.66
CA ARG A 100 -50.18 2.61 1.64
C ARG A 100 -50.90 3.75 2.35
N ASP A 101 -50.34 4.26 3.43
CA ASP A 101 -50.92 5.37 4.20
C ASP A 101 -50.79 6.70 3.43
N GLU A 102 -49.73 6.87 2.64
CA GLU A 102 -49.54 8.01 1.72
C GLU A 102 -50.41 7.91 0.45
N LEU A 103 -50.70 6.69 -0.01
CA LEU A 103 -51.44 6.39 -1.23
C LEU A 103 -52.97 6.53 -1.14
N LEU A 104 -53.50 7.38 -0.24
CA LEU A 104 -54.93 7.75 -0.17
C LEU A 104 -55.52 8.28 -1.50
N GLN A 105 -54.71 8.44 -2.56
CA GLN A 105 -55.07 8.92 -3.89
C GLN A 105 -54.96 7.86 -5.02
N GLY A 106 -54.89 6.57 -4.72
CA GLY A 106 -55.06 5.50 -5.72
C GLY A 106 -53.90 5.31 -6.71
N GLN A 107 -52.68 5.67 -6.32
CA GLN A 107 -51.47 5.38 -7.11
C GLN A 107 -50.92 3.97 -6.79
N TYR A 108 -50.06 3.47 -7.69
CA TYR A 108 -49.40 2.17 -7.59
C TYR A 108 -48.27 2.22 -6.55
N ILE A 109 -48.13 1.17 -5.71
CA ILE A 109 -47.00 1.04 -4.77
C ILE A 109 -45.75 0.76 -5.59
N VAL A 110 -44.76 1.64 -5.49
CA VAL A 110 -43.46 1.47 -6.17
C VAL A 110 -42.65 0.42 -5.39
N PRO A 111 -42.13 -0.65 -6.01
CA PRO A 111 -41.19 -1.56 -5.36
C PRO A 111 -39.99 -0.79 -4.81
N TYR A 112 -39.50 -1.15 -3.62
CA TYR A 112 -38.35 -0.44 -3.03
C TYR A 112 -37.11 -0.45 -3.93
N SER A 113 -36.89 -1.54 -4.68
CA SER A 113 -35.84 -1.67 -5.69
C SER A 113 -35.87 -0.59 -6.78
N ASP A 114 -37.04 0.00 -7.03
CA ASP A 114 -37.24 0.99 -8.08
C ASP A 114 -37.14 2.42 -7.51
N THR A 115 -36.78 2.57 -6.23
CA THR A 115 -36.59 3.86 -5.56
C THR A 115 -35.12 4.27 -5.57
N ASP A 116 -34.87 5.58 -5.55
CA ASP A 116 -33.51 6.13 -5.45
C ASP A 116 -32.80 5.76 -4.13
N ASP A 117 -33.55 5.30 -3.12
CA ASP A 117 -33.00 4.86 -1.83
C ASP A 117 -32.42 3.44 -1.90
N TYR A 118 -32.78 2.63 -2.90
CA TYR A 118 -32.25 1.28 -3.06
C TYR A 118 -30.90 1.28 -3.76
N ALA A 119 -29.93 0.55 -3.20
CA ALA A 119 -28.56 0.50 -3.72
C ALA A 119 -27.90 1.89 -3.83
N ASP A 120 -28.28 2.86 -2.99
CA ASP A 120 -27.66 4.17 -2.96
C ASP A 120 -26.18 4.09 -2.55
N PHE A 121 -25.30 4.32 -3.52
CA PHE A 121 -23.85 4.26 -3.35
C PHE A 121 -23.21 5.61 -3.00
N SER A 122 -23.99 6.71 -3.03
CA SER A 122 -23.48 8.07 -2.84
C SER A 122 -22.80 8.28 -1.48
N GLY A 123 -23.27 7.60 -0.43
CA GLY A 123 -22.66 7.64 0.90
C GLY A 123 -21.25 7.04 0.95
N VAL A 124 -20.97 6.05 0.10
CA VAL A 124 -19.65 5.43 -0.03
C VAL A 124 -18.71 6.33 -0.84
N GLU A 125 -19.18 6.89 -1.96
CA GLU A 125 -18.45 7.86 -2.76
C GLU A 125 -18.00 9.07 -1.92
N ALA A 126 -18.96 9.69 -1.23
CA ALA A 126 -18.69 10.85 -0.39
C ALA A 126 -17.67 10.55 0.72
N ALA A 127 -17.76 9.38 1.35
CA ALA A 127 -16.82 8.98 2.40
C ALA A 127 -15.41 8.81 1.83
N VAL A 128 -15.25 8.17 0.67
CA VAL A 128 -13.92 7.98 0.06
C VAL A 128 -13.33 9.31 -0.41
N GLU A 129 -14.14 10.16 -1.07
CA GLU A 129 -13.67 11.46 -1.56
C GLU A 129 -13.21 12.37 -0.40
N GLU A 130 -13.98 12.43 0.69
CA GLU A 130 -13.62 13.17 1.91
C GLU A 130 -12.27 12.68 2.47
N LEU A 131 -12.11 11.36 2.59
CA LEU A 131 -10.89 10.76 3.14
C LEU A 131 -9.67 10.98 2.25
N LEU A 132 -9.82 10.83 0.92
CA LEU A 132 -8.74 11.08 -0.04
C LEU A 132 -8.32 12.55 -0.05
N THR A 133 -9.28 13.47 0.03
CA THR A 133 -9.02 14.90 0.13
C THR A 133 -8.24 15.21 1.40
N GLY A 134 -8.70 14.71 2.55
CA GLY A 134 -8.00 14.89 3.82
C GLY A 134 -6.59 14.29 3.83
N VAL A 135 -6.35 13.18 3.12
CA VAL A 135 -4.99 12.62 2.95
C VAL A 135 -4.11 13.56 2.12
N LYS A 136 -4.61 14.06 0.98
CA LYS A 136 -3.86 14.99 0.11
C LYS A 136 -3.49 16.26 0.87
N GLU A 137 -4.45 16.88 1.53
CA GLU A 137 -4.22 18.11 2.31
C GLU A 137 -3.17 17.91 3.41
N ASN A 138 -3.22 16.78 4.14
CA ASN A 138 -2.22 16.46 5.16
C ASN A 138 -0.82 16.26 4.57
N LEU A 139 -0.71 15.64 3.40
CA LEU A 139 0.56 15.44 2.70
C LEU A 139 1.13 16.76 2.18
N GLU A 140 0.31 17.62 1.60
CA GLU A 140 0.72 18.94 1.10
C GLU A 140 1.18 19.86 2.23
N ALA A 141 0.42 19.93 3.33
CA ALA A 141 0.74 20.75 4.49
C ALA A 141 2.06 20.32 5.17
N ASN A 142 2.46 19.06 5.01
CA ASN A 142 3.65 18.47 5.63
C ASN A 142 4.74 18.10 4.63
N THR A 143 4.78 18.79 3.48
CA THR A 143 5.78 18.57 2.42
C THR A 143 7.22 18.52 2.94
N ALA A 144 8.03 17.62 2.36
CA ALA A 144 9.44 17.46 2.71
C ALA A 144 10.29 18.66 2.26
N VAL A 145 9.88 19.39 1.22
CA VAL A 145 10.54 20.60 0.75
C VAL A 145 9.79 21.83 1.26
N LEU A 146 10.40 22.55 2.21
CA LEU A 146 9.87 23.85 2.64
C LEU A 146 9.72 24.79 1.42
N PRO A 147 8.55 25.42 1.20
CA PRO A 147 8.48 26.52 0.26
C PRO A 147 9.46 27.61 0.71
N LEU A 148 10.39 27.97 -0.17
CA LEU A 148 11.30 29.10 -0.01
C LEU A 148 10.48 30.38 0.10
N SER A 149 10.02 30.72 1.30
CA SER A 149 9.34 31.98 1.57
C SER A 149 9.72 32.48 2.96
N PHE A 150 10.48 33.58 2.94
CA PHE A 150 10.88 34.44 4.05
C PHE A 150 11.90 33.91 5.04
N ARG A 151 13.13 33.71 4.54
CA ARG A 151 14.32 34.11 5.30
C ARG A 151 14.22 35.63 5.50
N SER A 152 13.60 36.06 6.59
CA SER A 152 13.53 37.46 7.00
C SER A 152 14.96 37.94 7.27
N SER A 153 15.58 38.47 6.22
CA SER A 153 16.74 39.34 6.32
C SER A 153 16.27 40.64 6.95
N ASN A 154 16.31 40.71 8.28
CA ASN A 154 16.44 42.00 8.96
C ASN A 154 17.69 41.97 9.84
N ARG A 155 18.82 42.22 9.18
CA ARG A 155 20.01 42.80 9.82
C ARG A 155 19.78 44.30 9.96
N GLY A 156 19.67 44.76 11.20
CA GLY A 156 19.67 46.17 11.59
C GLY A 156 19.85 46.30 13.10
N SER A 157 21.11 46.44 13.52
CA SER A 157 21.69 46.53 14.88
C SER A 157 21.15 47.69 15.77
N PRO A 158 21.78 48.03 16.94
CA PRO A 158 22.02 47.27 18.17
C PRO A 158 21.56 48.06 19.45
N SER A 159 21.79 47.47 20.64
CA SER A 159 21.76 48.07 21.99
C SER A 159 20.45 47.97 22.78
N GLY A 160 20.54 47.26 23.91
CA GLY A 160 19.48 47.19 24.90
C GLY A 160 19.65 45.97 25.81
N SER A 161 20.63 46.04 26.71
CA SER A 161 20.81 45.11 27.82
C SER A 161 19.50 44.93 28.61
N LEU A 162 19.09 43.69 28.88
CA LEU A 162 18.37 43.32 30.10
C LEU A 162 18.46 41.81 30.32
N VAL A 163 18.95 41.47 31.51
CA VAL A 163 19.08 40.14 32.08
C VAL A 163 17.69 39.55 32.29
N PHE A 164 17.44 38.34 31.79
CA PHE A 164 16.37 37.50 32.30
C PHE A 164 16.87 36.06 32.43
N THR A 165 17.25 35.72 33.65
CA THR A 165 17.37 34.37 34.18
C THR A 165 15.98 33.77 34.28
N GLY A 166 15.71 32.72 33.49
CA GLY A 166 14.44 31.97 33.53
C GLY A 166 14.61 30.57 32.98
N ASN A 167 14.73 29.62 33.91
CA ASN A 167 14.64 28.15 33.82
C ASN A 167 14.37 27.45 32.46
N PRO A 168 15.16 26.41 32.12
CA PRO A 168 14.80 25.47 31.06
C PRO A 168 13.83 24.42 31.61
N GLN A 169 12.52 24.68 31.50
CA GLN A 169 11.52 23.63 31.70
C GLN A 169 11.33 22.88 30.37
N ASN A 170 11.83 21.65 30.35
CA ASN A 170 11.36 20.49 29.58
C ASN A 170 10.31 20.77 28.49
N SER A 171 10.77 21.20 27.32
CA SER A 171 10.08 20.96 26.06
C SER A 171 10.81 19.80 25.40
N THR A 172 10.13 18.66 25.31
CA THR A 172 10.54 17.50 24.51
C THR A 172 10.89 17.96 23.11
N GLY A 173 12.19 18.08 22.84
CA GLY A 173 12.75 18.51 21.57
C GLY A 173 12.58 17.47 20.47
N GLN A 174 11.33 17.24 20.03
CA GLN A 174 11.12 16.65 18.73
C GLN A 174 11.39 17.73 17.68
N SER A 175 12.35 17.47 16.80
CA SER A 175 12.60 18.34 15.66
C SER A 175 11.31 18.48 14.84
N PRO A 176 10.93 19.68 14.38
CA PRO A 176 9.74 19.88 13.55
C PRO A 176 9.73 18.97 12.30
N ASP A 177 10.91 18.55 11.82
CA ASP A 177 11.02 17.62 10.70
C ASP A 177 10.60 16.18 11.06
N LYS A 178 10.82 15.76 12.31
CA LYS A 178 10.39 14.43 12.79
C LYS A 178 8.88 14.36 12.94
N GLU A 179 8.28 15.44 13.45
CA GLU A 179 6.83 15.56 13.57
C GLU A 179 6.16 15.54 12.19
N ARG A 180 6.67 16.34 11.24
CA ARG A 180 6.18 16.32 9.85
C ARG A 180 6.32 14.96 9.18
N SER A 181 7.44 14.26 9.40
CA SER A 181 7.63 12.90 8.86
C SER A 181 6.65 11.90 9.47
N ALA A 182 6.35 12.00 10.77
CA ALA A 182 5.34 11.17 11.41
C ALA A 182 3.94 11.44 10.83
N VAL A 183 3.57 12.70 10.63
CA VAL A 183 2.28 13.08 10.02
C VAL A 183 2.20 12.61 8.57
N ARG A 184 3.26 12.76 7.76
CA ARG A 184 3.31 12.20 6.40
C ARG A 184 3.12 10.69 6.41
N ARG A 185 3.83 9.98 7.30
CA ARG A 185 3.71 8.52 7.43
C ARG A 185 2.29 8.13 7.81
N GLN A 186 1.66 8.85 8.73
CA GLN A 186 0.25 8.63 9.11
C GLN A 186 -0.68 8.82 7.90
N ALA A 187 -0.51 9.88 7.11
CA ALA A 187 -1.32 10.11 5.91
C ALA A 187 -1.14 9.01 4.85
N LEU A 188 0.09 8.48 4.68
CA LEU A 188 0.37 7.36 3.78
C LEU A 188 -0.23 6.04 4.28
N LEU A 189 -0.25 5.82 5.60
CA LEU A 189 -0.97 4.69 6.19
C LEU A 189 -2.48 4.79 5.97
N LYS A 190 -3.06 6.00 6.09
CA LYS A 190 -4.48 6.24 5.75
C LYS A 190 -4.74 5.91 4.28
N LEU A 191 -3.89 6.39 3.37
CA LEU A 191 -4.01 6.08 1.93
C LEU A 191 -3.92 4.57 1.65
N LEU A 192 -2.99 3.87 2.32
CA LEU A 192 -2.86 2.42 2.21
C LEU A 192 -4.14 1.70 2.65
N VAL A 193 -4.71 2.10 3.78
CA VAL A 193 -5.97 1.53 4.30
C VAL A 193 -7.12 1.77 3.33
N ILE A 194 -7.28 3.00 2.83
CA ILE A 194 -8.30 3.33 1.82
C ILE A 194 -8.13 2.45 0.59
N THR A 195 -6.89 2.30 0.10
CA THR A 195 -6.61 1.48 -1.09
C THR A 195 -7.00 0.01 -0.90
N VAL A 196 -6.70 -0.57 0.26
CA VAL A 196 -7.05 -1.96 0.57
C VAL A 196 -8.56 -2.15 0.65
N LEU A 197 -9.26 -1.26 1.37
CA LEU A 197 -10.71 -1.36 1.58
C LEU A 197 -11.49 -1.10 0.29
N VAL A 198 -11.11 -0.07 -0.47
CA VAL A 198 -11.72 0.24 -1.78
C VAL A 198 -11.41 -0.86 -2.81
N GLY A 199 -10.23 -1.48 -2.74
CA GLY A 199 -9.90 -2.64 -3.55
C GLY A 199 -10.87 -3.81 -3.35
N GLN A 200 -11.46 -3.91 -2.16
CA GLN A 200 -12.44 -4.94 -1.78
C GLN A 200 -13.88 -4.39 -1.66
N ILE A 201 -14.15 -3.21 -2.24
CA ILE A 201 -15.45 -2.52 -2.09
C ILE A 201 -16.65 -3.40 -2.46
N GLY A 202 -16.56 -4.19 -3.54
CA GLY A 202 -17.65 -5.08 -3.95
C GLY A 202 -17.92 -6.20 -2.93
N GLN A 203 -16.88 -6.70 -2.25
CA GLN A 203 -17.03 -7.66 -1.17
C GLN A 203 -17.64 -7.01 0.08
N HIS A 204 -17.16 -5.83 0.45
CA HIS A 204 -17.66 -5.12 1.64
C HIS A 204 -19.08 -4.60 1.46
N CYS A 205 -19.44 -4.14 0.26
CA CYS A 205 -20.78 -3.70 -0.08
C CYS A 205 -21.73 -4.86 -0.45
N GLY A 206 -21.21 -6.08 -0.58
CA GLY A 206 -22.05 -7.26 -0.83
C GLY A 206 -22.68 -7.28 -2.22
N PHE A 207 -21.95 -6.85 -3.26
CA PHE A 207 -22.45 -6.82 -4.64
C PHE A 207 -23.01 -8.17 -5.11
N GLU A 208 -22.47 -9.28 -4.59
CA GLU A 208 -22.98 -10.64 -4.86
C GLU A 208 -24.41 -10.89 -4.36
N SER A 209 -24.91 -10.06 -3.44
CA SER A 209 -26.25 -10.18 -2.86
C SER A 209 -27.30 -9.39 -3.66
N ILE A 210 -26.89 -8.58 -4.63
CA ILE A 210 -27.78 -7.77 -5.47
C ILE A 210 -28.34 -8.69 -6.58
N PRO A 211 -29.66 -8.91 -6.66
CA PRO A 211 -30.24 -9.86 -7.62
C PRO A 211 -30.12 -9.42 -9.08
N ASP A 212 -30.24 -8.11 -9.33
CA ASP A 212 -30.14 -7.55 -10.68
C ASP A 212 -28.74 -6.97 -10.91
N PRO A 213 -27.97 -7.47 -11.89
CA PRO A 213 -26.68 -6.92 -12.24
C PRO A 213 -26.71 -5.44 -12.68
N SER A 214 -27.85 -4.90 -13.13
CA SER A 214 -27.94 -3.48 -13.48
C SER A 214 -27.87 -2.56 -12.27
N ASP A 215 -28.21 -3.05 -11.09
CA ASP A 215 -28.29 -2.26 -9.86
C ASP A 215 -26.98 -2.34 -9.06
N ILE A 216 -26.01 -3.13 -9.56
CA ILE A 216 -24.67 -3.18 -8.97
C ILE A 216 -23.93 -1.90 -9.37
N PRO A 217 -23.47 -1.07 -8.41
CA PRO A 217 -22.76 0.17 -8.70
C PRO A 217 -21.29 -0.11 -9.06
N GLN A 218 -21.10 -0.90 -10.12
CA GLN A 218 -19.79 -1.36 -10.56
C GLN A 218 -18.99 -0.22 -11.21
N SER A 219 -19.64 0.64 -11.99
CA SER A 219 -19.03 1.84 -12.58
C SER A 219 -18.51 2.78 -11.51
N GLU A 220 -19.35 3.08 -10.53
CA GLU A 220 -19.07 3.95 -9.41
C GLU A 220 -17.93 3.38 -8.57
N ALA A 221 -17.96 2.07 -8.30
CA ALA A 221 -16.86 1.40 -7.60
C ALA A 221 -15.53 1.45 -8.38
N GLU A 222 -15.56 1.42 -9.71
CA GLU A 222 -14.38 1.59 -10.56
C GLU A 222 -13.88 3.04 -10.55
N ASP A 223 -14.78 4.02 -10.64
CA ASP A 223 -14.45 5.45 -10.55
C ASP A 223 -13.78 5.79 -9.21
N ILE A 224 -14.28 5.23 -8.10
CA ILE A 224 -13.64 5.37 -6.78
C ILE A 224 -12.22 4.77 -6.79
N ARG A 225 -12.03 3.58 -7.36
CA ARG A 225 -10.70 2.94 -7.44
C ARG A 225 -9.73 3.78 -8.26
N ASP A 226 -10.19 4.34 -9.38
CA ASP A 226 -9.42 5.24 -10.22
C ASP A 226 -9.07 6.54 -9.47
N GLY A 227 -9.98 7.04 -8.62
CA GLY A 227 -9.73 8.14 -7.70
C GLY A 227 -8.57 7.84 -6.73
N VAL A 228 -8.56 6.66 -6.11
CA VAL A 228 -7.46 6.21 -5.23
C VAL A 228 -6.15 6.09 -6.02
N ALA A 229 -6.18 5.46 -7.19
CA ALA A 229 -5.01 5.32 -8.05
C ALA A 229 -4.42 6.67 -8.47
N SER A 230 -5.30 7.64 -8.75
CA SER A 230 -4.91 9.01 -9.08
C SER A 230 -4.18 9.71 -7.93
N VAL A 231 -4.53 9.42 -6.66
CA VAL A 231 -3.80 9.98 -5.51
C VAL A 231 -2.38 9.40 -5.40
N TRP A 232 -2.21 8.10 -5.65
CA TRP A 232 -0.87 7.49 -5.72
C TRP A 232 -0.05 8.05 -6.87
N HIS A 233 -0.66 8.24 -8.04
CA HIS A 233 -0.01 8.83 -9.19
C HIS A 233 0.46 10.27 -8.90
N TRP A 234 -0.44 11.09 -8.37
CA TRP A 234 -0.16 12.46 -7.94
C TRP A 234 1.04 12.52 -6.98
N LEU A 235 1.06 11.63 -5.98
CA LEU A 235 2.12 11.56 -4.97
C LEU A 235 3.49 11.20 -5.57
N PHE A 236 3.53 10.26 -6.52
CA PHE A 236 4.78 9.69 -7.02
C PHE A 236 5.35 10.36 -8.27
N HIS A 237 4.51 11.05 -9.04
CA HIS A 237 4.88 11.60 -10.35
C HIS A 237 4.64 13.11 -10.46
N GLU A 238 3.54 13.62 -9.93
CA GLU A 238 3.17 15.03 -10.08
C GLU A 238 3.81 15.92 -9.01
N HIS A 239 3.92 15.43 -7.77
CA HIS A 239 4.45 16.20 -6.63
C HIS A 239 5.60 15.50 -5.88
N PRO A 240 6.77 15.29 -6.52
CA PRO A 240 7.90 14.58 -5.91
C PRO A 240 8.53 15.29 -4.70
N GLY A 241 8.13 16.54 -4.40
CA GLY A 241 8.58 17.29 -3.23
C GLY A 241 7.83 16.97 -1.93
N VAL A 242 6.69 16.30 -2.01
CA VAL A 242 5.85 15.95 -0.85
C VAL A 242 6.56 14.96 0.06
N LEU A 243 7.18 13.93 -0.51
CA LEU A 243 7.95 12.92 0.20
C LEU A 243 9.46 13.17 0.08
N THR A 244 10.21 12.75 1.09
CA THR A 244 11.66 12.61 0.92
C THR A 244 11.98 11.49 -0.07
N ALA A 245 13.17 11.51 -0.68
CA ALA A 245 13.59 10.45 -1.61
C ALA A 245 13.56 9.05 -0.95
N SER A 246 13.91 8.95 0.34
CA SER A 246 13.82 7.71 1.11
C SER A 246 12.39 7.26 1.34
N GLU A 247 11.49 8.17 1.74
CA GLU A 247 10.07 7.85 1.93
C GLU A 247 9.45 7.43 0.58
N SER A 248 9.72 8.16 -0.50
CA SER A 248 9.18 7.81 -1.82
C SER A 248 9.66 6.43 -2.28
N ALA A 249 10.93 6.08 -2.07
CA ALA A 249 11.44 4.76 -2.42
C ALA A 249 10.81 3.64 -1.58
N GLU A 250 10.68 3.83 -0.26
CA GLU A 250 10.00 2.89 0.65
C GLU A 250 8.56 2.67 0.22
N TRP A 251 7.80 3.74 -0.02
CA TRP A 251 6.38 3.62 -0.36
C TRP A 251 6.15 3.09 -1.77
N LYS A 252 7.03 3.38 -2.74
CA LYS A 252 6.97 2.74 -4.07
C LYS A 252 7.22 1.23 -3.98
N ASP A 253 8.16 0.78 -3.14
CA ASP A 253 8.43 -0.64 -2.88
C ASP A 253 7.23 -1.33 -2.21
N ILE A 254 6.62 -0.69 -1.20
CA ILE A 254 5.42 -1.20 -0.52
C ILE A 254 4.26 -1.31 -1.51
N VAL A 255 3.96 -0.24 -2.24
CA VAL A 255 2.82 -0.19 -3.16
C VAL A 255 2.99 -1.20 -4.30
N SER A 256 4.17 -1.29 -4.92
CA SER A 256 4.42 -2.27 -5.99
C SER A 256 4.35 -3.72 -5.49
N THR A 257 4.85 -3.99 -4.28
CA THR A 257 4.88 -5.34 -3.69
C THR A 257 3.50 -5.81 -3.26
N PHE A 258 2.69 -4.95 -2.62
CA PHE A 258 1.43 -5.37 -1.98
C PHE A 258 0.17 -4.96 -2.73
N LEU A 259 0.19 -3.84 -3.46
CA LEU A 259 -0.99 -3.31 -4.16
C LEU A 259 -0.91 -3.55 -5.69
N GLY A 260 0.30 -3.75 -6.21
CA GLY A 260 0.57 -4.04 -7.62
C GLY A 260 1.23 -2.87 -8.36
N GLU A 261 1.80 -3.15 -9.53
CA GLU A 261 2.56 -2.18 -10.33
C GLU A 261 1.71 -1.00 -10.84
N SER A 262 0.40 -1.20 -11.02
CA SER A 262 -0.53 -0.17 -11.49
C SER A 262 -0.55 1.07 -10.58
N TYR A 263 -0.34 0.89 -9.28
CA TYR A 263 -0.29 1.99 -8.31
C TYR A 263 1.11 2.62 -8.16
N ALA A 264 2.16 1.98 -8.71
CA ALA A 264 3.55 2.39 -8.50
C ALA A 264 4.20 3.06 -9.73
N VAL A 265 3.76 2.74 -10.94
CA VAL A 265 4.44 3.16 -12.19
C VAL A 265 3.65 4.23 -12.95
N GLY A 266 2.36 4.43 -12.66
CA GLY A 266 1.47 5.24 -13.49
C GLY A 266 1.15 4.52 -14.80
N VAL A 267 -0.11 4.56 -15.22
CA VAL A 267 -0.54 4.08 -16.55
C VAL A 267 -0.02 5.04 -17.63
#